data_AF-A0A816RVZ5-F1
#
_entry.id   AF-A0A816RVZ5-F1
#
_cell.length_a   1.000
_cell.length_b   1.000
_cell.length_c   1.000
_cell.angle_alpha   90.00
_cell.angle_beta   90.00
_cell.angle_gamma   90.00
#
_symmetry.space_group_name_H-M   'P 1'
#
loop_
_entity.id
_entity.type
_entity.pdbx_description
1 polymer ?
#
loop_
_entity_poly.entity_id
_entity_poly.type
_entity_poly.pdbx_seq_one_letter_code
_entity_poly.pdbx_strand_id
1 'polypeptide(L)'
;MVRLANPNRDQGIYYDDVHLSFSNTNSSVANYTVPRFYQGHKKKAKKWGQTLPVNNQTVSRAVLTNGSAVFRMDLKTRVRFKILFWKTKRYGIEVGADVEVNGDGVKAHKKGLKMKKSDSSTRLRSYFPICVLMNLLVLFVIR
;
A
#
# COMPACT_ATOMS: atom_id res chain seq x y z
N MET A 1 6.67 2.76 -8.09
CA MET A 1 7.52 3.06 -6.90
C MET A 1 6.65 3.33 -5.68
N VAL A 2 7.02 2.80 -4.51
CA VAL A 2 6.32 2.99 -3.22
C VAL A 2 7.20 3.80 -2.28
N ARG A 3 6.60 4.73 -1.53
CA ARG A 3 7.26 5.55 -0.51
C ARG A 3 6.71 5.18 0.87
N LEU A 4 7.58 4.84 1.80
CA LEU A 4 7.21 4.46 3.16
C LEU A 4 7.91 5.36 4.19
N ALA A 5 7.24 5.58 5.31
CA ALA A 5 7.78 6.32 6.45
C ALA A 5 7.56 5.49 7.72
N ASN A 6 8.61 5.33 8.51
CA ASN A 6 8.55 4.70 9.81
C ASN A 6 8.59 5.81 10.87
N PRO A 7 7.47 6.19 11.48
CA PRO A 7 7.43 7.24 12.50
C PRO A 7 7.90 6.75 13.88
N ASN A 8 8.15 5.45 14.05
CA ASN A 8 8.48 4.89 15.35
C ASN A 8 9.77 5.50 15.89
N ARG A 9 9.77 5.81 17.19
CA ARG A 9 10.91 6.46 17.85
C ARG A 9 12.13 5.55 17.93
N ASP A 10 11.91 4.31 18.37
CA ASP A 10 12.98 3.39 18.78
C ASP A 10 12.93 2.04 18.04
N GLN A 11 11.96 1.85 17.15
CA GLN A 11 11.69 0.56 16.50
C GLN A 11 11.91 0.60 15.00
N GLY A 12 12.81 -0.26 14.51
CA GLY A 12 12.89 -0.56 13.09
C GLY A 12 11.78 -1.50 12.66
N ILE A 13 11.45 -1.52 11.37
CA ILE A 13 10.42 -2.38 10.80
C ILE A 13 11.06 -3.24 9.71
N TYR A 14 10.97 -4.55 9.85
CA TYR A 14 11.18 -5.48 8.76
C TYR A 14 9.85 -5.74 8.09
N TYR A 15 9.76 -5.41 6.81
CA TYR A 15 8.65 -5.80 5.95
C TYR A 15 9.04 -7.12 5.26
N ASP A 16 8.16 -8.11 5.32
CA ASP A 16 8.17 -9.18 4.33
C ASP A 16 7.71 -8.59 2.98
N ASP A 17 7.55 -9.43 1.94
CA ASP A 17 7.13 -8.96 0.63
C ASP A 17 5.78 -8.20 0.75
N VAL A 18 5.70 -7.01 0.13
CA VAL A 18 4.51 -6.16 0.16
C VAL A 18 3.76 -6.37 -1.13
N HIS A 19 2.59 -6.99 -1.03
CA HIS A 19 1.71 -7.24 -2.15
C HIS A 19 0.65 -6.15 -2.23
N LEU A 20 0.60 -5.45 -3.35
CA LEU A 20 -0.46 -4.52 -3.70
C LEU A 20 -1.28 -5.15 -4.82
N SER A 21 -2.57 -5.25 -4.60
CA SER A 21 -3.53 -5.74 -5.60
C SER A 21 -4.52 -4.63 -5.92
N PHE A 22 -4.72 -4.40 -7.21
CA PHE A 22 -5.68 -3.45 -7.73
C PHE A 22 -6.82 -4.22 -8.39
N SER A 23 -8.05 -3.94 -7.99
CA SER A 23 -9.25 -4.55 -8.52
C SER A 23 -10.32 -3.50 -8.83
N ASN A 24 -11.23 -3.82 -9.74
CA ASN A 24 -12.43 -3.04 -9.98
C ASN A 24 -13.64 -3.97 -9.98
N THR A 25 -14.67 -3.62 -9.20
CA THR A 25 -15.93 -4.37 -8.95
C THR A 25 -15.72 -5.85 -8.64
N ASN A 26 -15.32 -6.67 -9.61
CA ASN A 26 -15.02 -8.10 -9.45
C ASN A 26 -13.80 -8.60 -10.26
N SER A 27 -13.02 -7.72 -10.89
CA SER A 27 -11.91 -8.09 -11.76
C SER A 27 -10.58 -7.57 -11.24
N SER A 28 -9.55 -8.43 -11.26
CA SER A 28 -8.18 -8.04 -10.98
C SER A 28 -7.62 -7.23 -12.15
N VAL A 29 -7.00 -6.09 -11.84
CA VAL A 29 -6.44 -5.15 -12.81
C VAL A 29 -4.93 -5.32 -12.89
N ALA A 30 -4.28 -5.26 -11.73
CA ALA A 30 -2.83 -5.32 -11.65
C ALA A 30 -2.40 -5.80 -10.26
N ASN A 31 -1.26 -6.46 -10.23
CA ASN A 31 -0.58 -6.82 -8.99
C ASN A 31 0.82 -6.21 -9.02
N TYR A 32 1.22 -5.62 -7.89
CA TYR A 32 2.52 -5.01 -7.72
C TYR A 32 3.15 -5.52 -6.43
N THR A 33 4.33 -6.13 -6.54
CA THR A 33 5.03 -6.69 -5.39
C THR A 33 6.32 -5.93 -5.13
N VAL A 34 6.47 -5.40 -3.91
CA VAL A 34 7.73 -4.85 -3.43
C VAL A 34 8.47 -5.94 -2.65
N PRO A 35 9.72 -6.29 -3.02
CA PRO A 35 10.51 -7.25 -2.27
C PRO A 35 10.73 -6.81 -0.83
N ARG A 36 10.83 -7.77 0.09
CA ARG A 36 11.09 -7.56 1.52
C ARG A 36 12.24 -6.60 1.76
N PHE A 37 12.10 -5.78 2.80
CA PHE A 37 13.14 -4.82 3.15
C PHE A 37 13.08 -4.44 4.63
N TYR A 38 14.21 -3.96 5.13
CA TYR A 38 14.30 -3.34 6.44
C TYR A 38 14.22 -1.82 6.34
N GLN A 39 13.52 -1.21 7.29
CA GLN A 39 13.44 0.23 7.47
C GLN A 39 13.77 0.59 8.92
N GLY A 40 14.81 1.40 9.12
CA GLY A 40 15.18 1.92 10.44
C GLY A 40 14.09 2.80 11.06
N HIS A 41 14.19 3.04 12.37
CA HIS A 41 13.32 3.96 13.12
C HIS A 41 13.52 5.41 12.64
N LYS A 42 12.45 6.20 12.59
CA LYS A 42 12.43 7.58 12.04
C LYS A 42 13.01 7.73 10.62
N LYS A 43 13.07 6.66 9.82
CA LYS A 43 13.59 6.70 8.44
C LYS A 43 12.46 6.68 7.42
N LYS A 44 12.77 7.21 6.22
CA LYS A 44 11.94 7.10 5.02
C LYS A 44 12.58 6.09 4.06
N ALA A 45 11.77 5.37 3.29
CA ALA A 45 12.23 4.41 2.30
C ALA A 45 11.53 4.66 0.96
N LYS A 46 12.28 4.55 -0.13
CA LYS A 46 11.76 4.46 -1.50
C LYS A 46 12.05 3.05 -1.99
N LYS A 47 11.02 2.34 -2.43
CA LYS A 47 11.14 0.96 -2.88
C LYS A 47 10.48 0.76 -4.24
N TRP A 48 11.22 0.10 -5.10
CA TRP A 48 10.74 -0.37 -6.38
C TRP A 48 10.25 -1.79 -6.23
N GLY A 49 9.21 -2.10 -6.97
CA GLY A 49 8.58 -3.39 -7.02
C GLY A 49 8.37 -3.78 -8.46
N GLN A 50 7.92 -5.01 -8.64
CA GLN A 50 7.62 -5.57 -9.95
C GLN A 50 6.12 -5.56 -10.13
N THR A 51 5.67 -5.06 -11.28
CA THR A 51 4.28 -5.13 -11.70
C THR A 51 4.10 -6.38 -12.57
N LEU A 52 3.06 -7.17 -12.29
CA LEU A 52 2.57 -8.13 -13.28
C LEU A 52 1.89 -7.38 -14.45
N PRO A 53 1.72 -8.01 -15.63
CA PRO A 53 1.07 -7.39 -16.76
C PRO A 53 -0.29 -6.81 -16.37
N VAL A 54 -0.51 -5.55 -16.70
CA VAL A 54 -1.77 -4.85 -16.43
C VAL A 54 -2.83 -5.37 -17.41
N ASN A 55 -4.01 -5.72 -16.90
CA ASN A 55 -5.12 -6.11 -17.75
C ASN A 55 -5.82 -4.87 -18.33
N ASN A 56 -5.33 -4.42 -19.49
CA ASN A 56 -5.82 -3.22 -20.18
C ASN A 56 -7.31 -3.30 -20.52
N GLN A 57 -7.85 -4.49 -20.83
CA GLN A 57 -9.29 -4.66 -21.09
C GLN A 57 -10.13 -4.35 -19.86
N THR A 58 -9.68 -4.74 -18.68
CA THR A 58 -10.35 -4.42 -17.41
C THR A 58 -10.26 -2.93 -17.09
N VAL A 59 -9.14 -2.28 -17.40
CA VAL A 59 -8.98 -0.83 -17.21
C VAL A 59 -9.97 -0.06 -18.09
N SER A 60 -10.08 -0.38 -19.39
CA SER A 60 -11.01 0.32 -20.29
C SER A 60 -12.47 0.13 -19.88
N ARG A 61 -12.84 -1.05 -19.36
CA ARG A 61 -14.19 -1.32 -18.84
C ARG A 61 -14.45 -0.64 -17.49
N ALA A 62 -13.41 -0.24 -16.77
CA ALA A 62 -13.53 0.42 -15.47
C ALA A 62 -13.90 1.90 -15.57
N VAL A 63 -13.73 2.49 -16.75
CA VAL A 63 -14.02 3.89 -17.01
C VAL A 63 -15.54 4.08 -17.06
N LEU A 64 -16.06 4.84 -16.11
CA LEU A 64 -17.45 5.30 -16.03
C LEU A 64 -17.76 6.24 -17.21
N THR A 65 -19.04 6.44 -17.50
CA THR A 65 -19.51 7.37 -18.54
C THR A 65 -19.00 8.80 -18.35
N ASN A 66 -18.66 9.16 -17.11
CA ASN A 66 -18.08 10.46 -16.74
C ASN A 66 -16.55 10.54 -16.95
N GLY A 67 -15.93 9.48 -17.49
CA GLY A 67 -14.50 9.36 -17.69
C GLY A 67 -13.70 9.02 -16.43
N SER A 68 -14.31 8.92 -15.24
CA SER A 68 -13.62 8.49 -14.02
C SER A 68 -13.68 6.98 -13.81
N ALA A 69 -12.76 6.41 -13.03
CA ALA A 69 -12.74 5.01 -12.67
C ALA A 69 -12.42 4.86 -11.17
N VAL A 70 -13.11 3.94 -10.50
CA VAL A 70 -12.84 3.61 -9.08
C VAL A 70 -12.17 2.25 -9.01
N PHE A 71 -10.97 2.22 -8.43
CA PHE A 71 -10.21 1.00 -8.20
C PHE A 71 -10.07 0.72 -6.72
N ARG A 72 -10.38 -0.48 -6.29
CA ARG A 72 -10.03 -0.94 -4.95
C ARG A 72 -8.57 -1.36 -4.92
N MET A 73 -7.82 -0.83 -3.97
CA MET A 73 -6.44 -1.21 -3.71
C MET A 73 -6.37 -1.93 -2.36
N ASP A 74 -5.91 -3.18 -2.39
CA ASP A 74 -5.66 -3.98 -1.20
C ASP A 74 -4.14 -4.18 -1.02
N LEU A 75 -3.65 -3.90 0.19
CA LEU A 75 -2.25 -4.08 0.59
C LEU A 75 -2.18 -5.22 1.59
N LYS A 76 -1.34 -6.21 1.29
CA LYS A 76 -1.06 -7.35 2.17
C LYS A 76 0.44 -7.47 2.41
N THR A 77 0.82 -7.46 3.67
CA THR A 77 2.22 -7.68 4.09
C THR A 77 2.29 -8.25 5.50
N ARG A 78 3.47 -8.70 5.88
CA ARG A 78 3.78 -9.09 7.26
C ARG A 78 4.95 -8.27 7.75
N VAL A 79 4.88 -7.83 9.00
CA VAL A 79 5.94 -7.00 9.61
C VAL A 79 6.50 -7.61 10.88
N ARG A 80 7.78 -7.35 11.14
CA ARG A 80 8.44 -7.59 12.44
C ARG A 80 9.06 -6.29 12.92
N PHE A 81 8.91 -5.97 14.19
CA PHE A 81 9.57 -4.82 14.79
C PHE A 81 10.93 -5.25 15.36
N LYS A 82 11.96 -4.43 15.14
CA LYS A 82 13.29 -4.57 15.75
C LYS A 82 13.38 -3.62 16.93
N ILE A 83 13.56 -4.16 18.14
CA ILE A 83 13.76 -3.40 19.38
C ILE A 83 15.17 -3.73 19.85
N LEU A 84 16.07 -2.74 19.82
CA LEU A 84 17.52 -2.90 20.07
C LEU A 84 18.11 -4.15 19.38
N PHE A 85 18.21 -5.27 20.09
CA PHE A 85 18.84 -6.52 19.65
C PHE A 85 17.86 -7.66 19.31
N TRP A 86 16.58 -7.58 19.71
CA TRP A 86 15.59 -8.63 19.41
C TRP A 86 14.56 -8.19 18.37
N LYS A 87 13.91 -9.18 17.75
CA LYS A 87 12.81 -9.01 16.79
C LYS A 87 11.52 -9.54 17.40
N THR A 88 10.42 -8.84 17.17
CA THR A 88 9.10 -9.31 17.59
C THR A 88 8.62 -10.48 16.72
N LYS A 89 7.48 -11.07 17.11
CA LYS A 89 6.71 -11.97 16.24
C LYS A 89 6.29 -11.24 14.95
N ARG A 90 5.92 -12.02 13.92
CA ARG A 90 5.35 -11.49 12.67
C ARG A 90 3.91 -11.05 12.92
N TYR A 91 3.56 -9.88 12.43
CA TYR A 91 2.20 -9.36 12.42
C TYR A 91 1.72 -9.21 10.98
N GLY A 92 0.53 -9.74 10.67
CA GLY A 92 -0.11 -9.55 9.37
C GLY A 92 -0.78 -8.19 9.31
N ILE A 93 -0.51 -7.47 8.22
CA ILE A 93 -1.17 -6.21 7.88
C ILE A 93 -1.92 -6.43 6.57
N GLU A 94 -3.23 -6.27 6.63
CA GLU A 94 -4.12 -6.22 5.48
C GLU A 94 -4.93 -4.93 5.59
N VAL A 95 -4.79 -4.05 4.58
CA VAL A 95 -5.49 -2.77 4.53
C VAL A 95 -6.01 -2.53 3.13
N GLY A 96 -7.21 -1.98 3.02
CA GLY A 96 -7.88 -1.71 1.75
C GLY A 96 -8.31 -0.25 1.64
N ALA A 97 -8.38 0.26 0.42
CA ALA A 97 -8.96 1.57 0.12
C ALA A 97 -9.40 1.69 -1.32
N ASP A 98 -10.46 2.46 -1.54
CA ASP A 98 -10.95 2.78 -2.87
C ASP A 98 -10.23 4.03 -3.40
N VAL A 99 -9.74 3.94 -4.63
CA VAL A 99 -8.94 4.94 -5.33
C VAL A 99 -9.75 5.39 -6.54
N GLU A 100 -10.24 6.63 -6.48
CA GLU A 100 -10.84 7.28 -7.65
C GLU A 100 -9.75 7.90 -8.52
N VAL A 101 -9.85 7.62 -9.82
CA VAL A 101 -8.93 8.04 -10.87
C VAL A 101 -9.76 8.76 -11.94
N ASN A 102 -9.28 9.91 -12.42
CA ASN A 102 -9.92 10.67 -13.48
C ASN A 102 -9.57 10.09 -14.87
N GLY A 103 -10.20 10.60 -15.93
CA GLY A 103 -9.98 10.15 -17.32
C GLY A 103 -8.54 10.25 -17.80
N ASP A 104 -7.74 11.11 -17.19
CA ASP A 104 -6.30 11.23 -17.46
C ASP A 104 -5.44 10.15 -16.77
N GLY A 105 -6.04 9.19 -16.07
CA GLY A 105 -5.33 8.17 -15.30
C GLY A 105 -4.70 8.71 -14.02
N VAL A 106 -5.02 9.95 -13.63
CA VAL A 106 -4.50 10.60 -12.42
C VAL A 106 -5.52 10.48 -11.29
N LYS A 107 -5.04 10.19 -10.07
CA LYS A 107 -5.88 10.17 -8.87
C LYS A 107 -6.66 11.48 -8.75
N ALA A 108 -7.98 11.38 -8.56
CA ALA A 108 -8.89 12.54 -8.51
C ALA A 108 -8.52 13.54 -7.39
N HIS A 109 -8.05 13.02 -6.26
CA HIS A 109 -7.69 13.83 -5.10
C HIS A 109 -6.17 13.90 -4.87
N LYS A 110 -5.66 15.13 -4.72
CA LYS A 110 -4.25 15.42 -4.36
C LYS A 110 -3.87 14.93 -2.95
N LYS A 111 -4.84 14.71 -2.06
CA LYS A 111 -4.60 14.26 -0.68
C LYS A 111 -4.19 12.78 -0.64
N GLY A 112 -3.34 12.40 0.31
CA GLY A 112 -2.99 11.00 0.58
C GLY A 112 -4.23 10.14 0.85
N LEU A 113 -4.20 8.88 0.43
CA LEU A 113 -5.28 7.93 0.68
C LEU A 113 -5.11 7.29 2.05
N LYS A 114 -6.12 7.40 2.93
CA LYS A 114 -6.10 6.71 4.21
C LYS A 114 -6.72 5.33 4.05
N MET A 115 -5.89 4.29 4.12
CA MET A 115 -6.37 2.90 4.07
C MET A 115 -6.99 2.48 5.39
N LYS A 116 -8.09 1.73 5.30
CA LYS A 116 -8.75 1.15 6.47
C LYS A 116 -8.25 -0.27 6.66
N LYS A 117 -8.11 -0.66 7.92
CA LYS A 117 -7.74 -2.01 8.33
C LYS A 117 -8.86 -2.97 7.95
N SER A 118 -8.55 -4.10 7.31
CA SER A 118 -9.55 -5.15 7.07
C SER A 118 -9.89 -5.86 8.38
N ASP A 119 -11.12 -6.34 8.54
CA ASP A 119 -11.55 -7.06 9.75
C ASP A 119 -10.75 -8.35 10.00
N SER A 120 -10.16 -8.93 8.94
CA SER A 120 -9.29 -10.11 8.98
C SER A 120 -7.90 -9.89 9.60
N SER A 121 -7.49 -8.63 9.76
CA SER A 121 -6.11 -8.36 10.15
C SER A 121 -5.91 -8.45 11.66
N THR A 122 -4.94 -9.28 12.04
CA THR A 122 -4.61 -9.62 13.44
C THR A 122 -4.71 -8.40 14.36
N ARG A 123 -5.47 -8.54 15.46
CA ARG A 123 -5.55 -7.52 16.52
C ARG A 123 -4.13 -7.24 17.02
N LEU A 124 -3.59 -6.08 16.66
CA LEU A 124 -2.46 -5.52 17.38
C LEU A 124 -3.01 -5.18 18.76
N ARG A 125 -2.76 -6.05 19.74
CA ARG A 125 -3.06 -5.75 21.14
C ARG A 125 -2.29 -4.47 21.46
N SER A 126 -3.03 -3.38 21.51
CA SER A 126 -2.59 -2.02 21.78
C SER A 126 -1.62 -2.01 22.96
N TYR A 127 -0.37 -1.69 22.67
CA TYR A 127 0.48 -0.99 23.64
C TYR A 127 1.28 0.17 23.05
N PHE A 128 1.21 0.43 21.73
CA PHE A 128 1.93 1.56 21.14
C PHE A 128 1.14 2.14 19.96
N PRO A 129 0.80 3.44 20.00
CA PRO A 129 -0.13 4.05 19.06
C PRO A 129 0.51 4.12 17.67
N ILE A 130 -0.06 3.40 16.70
CA ILE A 130 0.36 3.50 15.31
C ILE A 130 -0.47 4.60 14.65
N CYS A 131 0.02 5.84 14.72
CA CYS A 131 -0.44 6.92 13.86
C CYS A 131 0.02 6.66 12.42
N VAL A 132 -0.73 5.85 11.66
CA VAL A 132 -0.51 5.66 10.22
C VAL A 132 -1.15 6.83 9.46
N LEU A 133 -0.37 7.90 9.23
CA LEU A 133 -0.67 8.88 8.19
C LEU A 133 0.21 8.54 6.97
N MET A 134 -0.30 7.74 6.04
CA MET A 134 0.42 7.35 4.83
C MET A 134 0.25 8.40 3.72
N ASN A 135 1.29 9.20 3.51
CA ASN A 135 1.49 9.94 2.26
C ASN A 135 2.15 9.01 1.23
N LEU A 136 1.35 8.20 0.55
CA LEU A 136 1.78 7.45 -0.63
C LEU A 136 1.59 8.34 -1.88
N LEU A 137 2.64 9.07 -2.25
CA LEU A 137 2.74 9.77 -3.54
C LEU A 137 3.22 8.75 -4.59
N VAL A 138 2.29 8.19 -5.36
CA VAL A 138 2.59 7.51 -6.62
C VAL A 138 2.50 8.56 -7.73
N LEU A 139 3.66 8.99 -8.24
CA LEU A 139 3.74 9.71 -9.50
C LEU A 139 4.02 8.67 -10.58
N PHE A 140 3.07 8.44 -11.48
CA PHE A 140 3.37 7.83 -12.77
C PHE A 140 4.05 8.89 -13.63
N VAL A 141 5.32 8.69 -13.94
CA VAL A 141 6.01 9.47 -14.96
C VAL A 141 6.10 8.56 -16.18
N ILE A 142 5.42 9.01 -17.23
CA ILE A 142 5.55 8.56 -18.61
C ILE A 142 7.00 8.75 -19.04
N ARG A 143 7.64 7.67 -19.49
CA ARG A 143 8.57 7.71 -20.61
C ARG A 143 8.61 6.34 -21.27
#